data_AF-A0A7W6P8C6-F1
#
_entry.id   AF-A0A7W6P8C6-F1
#
_cell.length_a   1.000
_cell.length_b   1.000
_cell.length_c   1.000
_cell.angle_alpha   90.00
_cell.angle_beta   90.00
_cell.angle_gamma   90.00
#
_symmetry.space_group_name_H-M   'P 1'
#
loop_
_entity.id
_entity.type
_entity.pdbx_description
1 polymer ?
#
loop_
_entity_poly.entity_id
_entity_poly.type
_entity_poly.pdbx_seq_one_letter_code
_entity_poly.pdbx_strand_id
1 'polypeptide(L)'
;MKSLKLVTLIVLGAIWLEGYAQSQENITLPLGGNAYSSLHQDSERTLSNRGIVNWSNPNEYFTAYFRVSKPGTISVSMGDKPLVEGKATVEFSIHNQPKKIDFDQSQAFEGKIGEWTVKDTGYVAIIIKGLSKSGAKFPSITSLIIGGSAIEGKTAYVKNNDGNFFHWGRRGPSVHLNYLQPENVNAEWYYNEVTVPKGEDILGSYFMANGFGEGYFGMQVNSPTERHILFSVWSPFNTDDPKSIPDSHKIKMLKKGENVHTGEFGNEGSGGQSYLNYMWKAGNTYKFLLHGIPGTDSTTTYTAYFFAPETNKWQLIASFTRPKTKTYLKRFHSFLENFSPVQGDLSRKVLFNNQWICDDKGVWTELKSARFTTDNTGMKGYRMDYQGGIDKGTFYLKNGGFFNDYTPPRKILNRTTAGKQPEIDFNKLP
;
A
#
# COMPACT_ATOMS: atom_id res chain seq x y z
N MET A 1 25.32 -37.29 -74.52
CA MET A 1 24.89 -37.13 -73.11
C MET A 1 25.92 -37.81 -72.21
N LYS A 2 26.85 -37.05 -71.64
CA LYS A 2 27.90 -37.54 -70.73
C LYS A 2 27.72 -36.81 -69.40
N SER A 3 27.54 -37.59 -68.34
CA SER A 3 27.27 -37.14 -66.97
C SER A 3 28.53 -36.56 -66.31
N LEU A 4 28.45 -35.32 -65.82
CA LEU A 4 29.48 -34.69 -65.01
C LEU A 4 29.14 -34.91 -63.52
N LYS A 5 29.99 -35.66 -62.80
CA LYS A 5 29.88 -35.84 -61.35
C LYS A 5 30.44 -34.60 -60.64
N LEU A 6 29.61 -33.90 -59.88
CA LEU A 6 30.04 -32.83 -58.97
C LEU A 6 30.24 -33.45 -57.58
N VAL A 7 31.48 -33.44 -57.08
CA VAL A 7 31.82 -33.88 -55.72
C VAL A 7 31.68 -32.66 -54.80
N THR A 8 30.74 -32.72 -53.87
CA THR A 8 30.52 -31.69 -52.85
C THR A 8 31.44 -31.95 -51.66
N LEU A 9 32.38 -31.04 -51.41
CA LEU A 9 33.26 -31.04 -50.25
C LEU A 9 32.47 -30.49 -49.04
N ILE A 10 32.25 -31.31 -48.00
CA ILE A 10 31.65 -30.85 -46.73
C ILE A 10 32.78 -30.41 -45.81
N VAL A 11 32.87 -29.11 -45.54
CA VAL A 11 33.75 -28.54 -44.50
C VAL A 11 32.96 -28.49 -43.20
N LEU A 12 33.34 -29.35 -42.24
CA LEU A 12 32.84 -29.32 -40.86
C LEU A 12 33.55 -28.20 -40.10
N GLY A 13 32.90 -27.05 -39.97
CA GLY A 13 33.33 -25.97 -39.07
C GLY A 13 32.89 -26.29 -37.63
N ALA A 14 33.83 -26.57 -36.75
CA ALA A 14 33.58 -26.67 -35.31
C ALA A 14 33.37 -25.26 -34.75
N ILE A 15 32.12 -24.94 -34.39
CA ILE A 15 31.77 -23.69 -33.71
C ILE A 15 32.12 -23.88 -32.24
N TRP A 16 33.21 -23.25 -31.79
CA TRP A 16 33.51 -23.06 -30.38
C TRP A 16 32.51 -22.05 -29.81
N LEU A 17 31.52 -22.53 -29.06
CA LEU A 17 30.68 -21.69 -28.22
C LEU A 17 31.50 -21.32 -26.97
N GLU A 18 32.19 -20.19 -27.02
CA GLU A 18 32.66 -19.53 -25.80
C GLU A 18 31.42 -19.14 -24.98
N GLY A 19 31.17 -19.90 -23.92
CA GLY A 19 30.16 -19.54 -22.93
C GLY A 19 30.57 -18.26 -22.24
N TYR A 20 30.01 -17.13 -22.65
CA TYR A 20 30.04 -15.91 -21.84
C TYR A 20 29.36 -16.23 -20.51
N ALA A 21 30.16 -16.39 -19.46
CA ALA A 21 29.66 -16.38 -18.09
C ALA A 21 28.98 -15.03 -17.87
N GLN A 22 27.66 -15.02 -17.98
CA GLN A 22 26.83 -13.85 -17.72
C GLN A 22 27.13 -13.44 -16.27
N SER A 23 27.73 -12.26 -16.07
CA SER A 23 28.05 -11.78 -14.72
C SER A 23 26.76 -11.76 -13.92
N GLN A 24 26.70 -12.60 -12.89
CA GLN A 24 25.53 -12.72 -12.04
C GLN A 24 25.34 -11.40 -11.30
N GLU A 25 24.27 -10.68 -11.62
CA GLU A 25 23.96 -9.40 -10.96
C GLU A 25 23.68 -9.65 -9.48
N ASN A 26 24.54 -9.10 -8.63
CA ASN A 26 24.24 -8.98 -7.20
C ASN A 26 23.43 -7.69 -6.98
N ILE A 27 22.45 -7.75 -6.09
CA ILE A 27 21.74 -6.57 -5.61
C ILE A 27 22.20 -6.22 -4.20
N THR A 28 22.23 -4.93 -3.88
CA THR A 28 22.27 -4.46 -2.49
C THR A 28 20.85 -4.28 -2.02
N LEU A 29 20.44 -4.98 -0.96
CA LEU A 29 19.15 -4.89 -0.29
C LEU A 29 19.28 -4.01 0.97
N PRO A 30 18.91 -2.71 0.93
CA PRO A 30 19.00 -1.84 2.09
C PRO A 30 17.95 -2.23 3.12
N LEU A 31 18.35 -2.51 4.36
CA LEU A 31 17.40 -2.95 5.39
C LEU A 31 16.47 -1.82 5.83
N GLY A 32 16.90 -0.56 5.70
CA GLY A 32 16.06 0.60 6.04
C GLY A 32 14.76 0.69 5.23
N GLY A 33 14.74 0.19 3.99
CA GLY A 33 13.56 0.16 3.13
C GLY A 33 12.86 -1.19 3.01
N ASN A 34 13.49 -2.29 3.45
CA ASN A 34 13.04 -3.64 3.15
C ASN A 34 12.86 -4.55 4.36
N ALA A 35 13.29 -4.13 5.56
CA ALA A 35 13.14 -4.88 6.80
C ALA A 35 11.94 -4.42 7.64
N TYR A 36 11.46 -5.32 8.49
CA TYR A 36 10.40 -5.10 9.47
C TYR A 36 10.78 -5.76 10.78
N SER A 37 10.57 -5.05 11.89
CA SER A 37 10.77 -5.59 13.24
C SER A 37 9.55 -6.41 13.65
N SER A 38 9.79 -7.55 14.31
CA SER A 38 8.75 -8.41 14.88
C SER A 38 7.91 -7.74 15.97
N LEU A 39 8.33 -6.57 16.47
CA LEU A 39 7.59 -5.81 17.46
C LEU A 39 6.57 -4.86 16.85
N HIS A 40 6.74 -4.48 15.57
CA HIS A 40 5.85 -3.56 14.85
C HIS A 40 5.60 -2.22 15.59
N GLN A 41 6.64 -1.65 16.20
CA GLN A 41 6.55 -0.41 16.98
C GLN A 41 7.14 0.80 16.25
N ASP A 42 6.40 1.91 16.25
CA ASP A 42 6.73 3.15 15.55
C ASP A 42 7.61 4.09 16.40
N SER A 43 8.87 3.71 16.62
CA SER A 43 9.81 4.54 17.40
C SER A 43 11.18 4.72 16.79
N GLU A 44 11.41 4.25 15.55
CA GLU A 44 12.72 4.21 14.85
C GLU A 44 13.89 3.66 15.70
N ARG A 45 13.61 3.03 16.84
CA ARG A 45 14.63 2.67 17.84
C ARG A 45 15.59 1.65 17.28
N THR A 46 15.03 0.63 16.61
CA THR A 46 15.76 -0.57 16.21
C THR A 46 15.85 -0.78 14.71
N LEU A 47 15.09 0.02 13.94
CA LEU A 47 15.13 0.07 12.49
C LEU A 47 14.97 1.52 12.03
N SER A 48 15.91 1.99 11.23
CA SER A 48 15.96 3.37 10.71
C SER A 48 16.33 3.37 9.22
N ASN A 49 16.47 4.55 8.62
CA ASN A 49 17.01 4.68 7.25
C ASN A 49 18.43 4.09 7.09
N ARG A 50 19.14 3.84 8.19
CA ARG A 50 20.46 3.17 8.21
C ARG A 50 20.38 1.65 8.37
N GLY A 51 19.19 1.04 8.31
CA GLY A 51 18.99 -0.39 8.56
C GLY A 51 18.74 -0.71 10.03
N ILE A 52 19.11 -1.92 10.44
CA ILE A 52 18.96 -2.41 11.81
C ILE A 52 20.01 -1.71 12.68
N VAL A 53 19.56 -1.03 13.73
CA VAL A 53 20.39 -0.20 14.62
C VAL A 53 19.97 -0.43 16.06
N ASN A 54 20.82 -0.14 17.05
CA ASN A 54 20.48 -0.21 18.49
C ASN A 54 19.76 -1.50 18.97
N TRP A 55 19.92 -2.61 18.25
CA TRP A 55 19.19 -3.84 18.53
C TRP A 55 19.74 -4.50 19.80
N SER A 56 18.97 -4.45 20.89
CA SER A 56 19.39 -4.98 22.20
C SER A 56 18.47 -6.07 22.73
N ASN A 57 17.20 -6.09 22.29
CA ASN A 57 16.20 -7.05 22.73
C ASN A 57 16.38 -8.41 22.01
N PRO A 58 16.72 -9.51 22.72
CA PRO A 58 16.89 -10.82 22.10
C PRO A 58 15.58 -11.45 21.57
N ASN A 59 14.42 -10.95 22.01
CA ASN A 59 13.12 -11.40 21.51
C ASN A 59 12.69 -10.68 20.24
N GLU A 60 13.35 -9.59 19.87
CA GLU A 60 13.12 -8.89 18.61
C GLU A 60 13.93 -9.56 17.49
N TYR A 61 13.26 -9.84 16.38
CA TYR A 61 13.89 -10.28 15.15
C TYR A 61 13.40 -9.40 14.00
N PHE A 62 14.12 -9.44 12.88
CA PHE A 62 13.79 -8.66 11.69
C PHE A 62 13.52 -9.58 10.51
N THR A 63 12.56 -9.21 9.67
CA THR A 63 12.34 -9.89 8.40
C THR A 63 12.55 -8.93 7.26
N ALA A 64 13.49 -9.24 6.38
CA ALA A 64 13.76 -8.49 5.16
C ALA A 64 13.17 -9.20 3.94
N TYR A 65 12.55 -8.45 3.04
CA TYR A 65 11.83 -9.00 1.90
C TYR A 65 12.40 -8.48 0.56
N PHE A 66 12.42 -9.37 -0.41
CA PHE A 66 12.64 -9.08 -1.83
C PHE A 66 11.91 -10.11 -2.66
N ARG A 67 11.62 -9.82 -3.93
CA ARG A 67 10.88 -10.72 -4.81
C ARG A 67 11.72 -11.22 -5.96
N VAL A 68 11.71 -12.53 -6.19
CA VAL A 68 12.37 -13.19 -7.33
C VAL A 68 11.36 -13.58 -8.41
N SER A 69 11.79 -13.54 -9.67
CA SER A 69 11.00 -13.89 -10.86
C SER A 69 11.25 -15.31 -11.37
N LYS A 70 12.21 -16.03 -10.80
CA LYS A 70 12.53 -17.42 -11.15
C LYS A 70 13.05 -18.20 -9.93
N PRO A 71 12.86 -19.53 -9.89
CA PRO A 71 13.56 -20.41 -8.97
C PRO A 71 15.08 -20.36 -9.17
N GLY A 72 15.85 -20.74 -8.16
CA GLY A 72 17.31 -20.79 -8.25
C GLY A 72 18.00 -20.74 -6.89
N THR A 73 19.30 -20.48 -6.92
CA THR A 73 20.10 -20.26 -5.71
C THR A 73 20.07 -18.78 -5.32
N ILE A 74 20.14 -18.53 -4.02
CA ILE A 74 20.29 -17.22 -3.42
C ILE A 74 21.52 -17.27 -2.54
N SER A 75 22.52 -16.45 -2.83
CA SER A 75 23.64 -16.20 -1.93
C SER A 75 23.38 -14.90 -1.17
N VAL A 76 23.65 -14.91 0.14
CA VAL A 76 23.56 -13.72 0.99
C VAL A 76 24.94 -13.44 1.57
N SER A 77 25.35 -12.19 1.49
CA SER A 77 26.58 -11.67 2.07
C SER A 77 26.39 -10.26 2.61
N MET A 78 27.41 -9.69 3.23
CA MET A 78 27.50 -8.28 3.59
C MET A 78 28.75 -7.69 2.92
N GLY A 79 28.65 -6.46 2.43
CA GLY A 79 29.80 -5.75 1.83
C GLY A 79 30.81 -5.32 2.89
N ASP A 80 30.31 -4.73 3.97
CA ASP A 80 31.12 -4.29 5.11
C ASP A 80 30.84 -5.13 6.34
N LYS A 81 31.86 -5.23 7.22
CA LYS A 81 31.69 -5.81 8.54
C LYS A 81 30.69 -4.94 9.34
N PRO A 82 29.62 -5.52 9.92
CA PRO A 82 28.69 -4.76 10.72
C PRO A 82 29.35 -4.26 12.01
N LEU A 83 28.90 -3.11 12.52
CA LEU A 83 29.35 -2.59 13.81
C LEU A 83 28.89 -3.53 14.92
N VAL A 84 29.85 -4.13 15.64
CA VAL A 84 29.62 -5.09 16.72
C VAL A 84 30.37 -4.68 17.99
N GLU A 85 29.74 -4.90 19.15
CA GLU A 85 30.31 -4.69 20.49
C GLU A 85 30.70 -6.04 21.09
N GLY A 86 32.01 -6.34 21.17
CA GLY A 86 32.50 -7.66 21.60
C GLY A 86 32.14 -8.76 20.61
N LYS A 87 31.46 -9.81 21.07
CA LYS A 87 31.05 -10.98 20.28
C LYS A 87 29.54 -11.08 20.19
N ALA A 88 29.03 -11.52 19.04
CA ALA A 88 27.61 -11.81 18.87
C ALA A 88 27.38 -12.94 17.87
N THR A 89 26.40 -13.81 18.12
CA THR A 89 25.92 -14.80 17.16
C THR A 89 24.56 -14.35 16.61
N VAL A 90 24.44 -14.25 15.29
CA VAL A 90 23.19 -13.92 14.59
C VAL A 90 22.83 -15.06 13.64
N GLU A 91 21.55 -15.42 13.62
CA GLU A 91 20.96 -16.37 12.70
C GLU A 91 20.27 -15.67 11.53
N PHE A 92 20.58 -16.12 10.32
CA PHE A 92 19.89 -15.74 9.09
C PHE A 92 19.15 -16.95 8.55
N SER A 93 17.86 -16.83 8.22
CA SER A 93 17.10 -17.94 7.66
C SER A 93 16.22 -17.53 6.48
N ILE A 94 16.17 -18.41 5.49
CA ILE A 94 15.22 -18.38 4.37
C ILE A 94 14.54 -19.75 4.35
N HIS A 95 13.21 -19.79 4.22
CA HIS A 95 12.42 -21.04 4.23
C HIS A 95 12.73 -21.96 5.43
N ASN A 96 12.87 -21.38 6.63
CA ASN A 96 13.21 -22.10 7.86
C ASN A 96 14.52 -22.91 7.80
N GLN A 97 15.46 -22.52 6.93
CA GLN A 97 16.80 -23.09 6.87
C GLN A 97 17.80 -22.10 7.49
N PRO A 98 18.19 -22.25 8.77
CA PRO A 98 19.03 -21.29 9.46
C PRO A 98 20.52 -21.43 9.09
N LYS A 99 21.23 -20.29 9.07
CA LYS A 99 22.68 -20.16 9.03
C LYS A 99 23.10 -19.24 10.16
N LYS A 100 24.01 -19.70 11.02
CA LYS A 100 24.51 -18.95 12.17
C LYS A 100 25.84 -18.31 11.81
N ILE A 101 25.98 -17.03 12.13
CA ILE A 101 27.17 -16.23 11.87
C ILE A 101 27.64 -15.62 13.18
N ASP A 102 28.90 -15.87 13.49
CA ASP A 102 29.59 -15.27 14.62
C ASP A 102 30.29 -13.99 14.17
N PHE A 103 29.99 -12.90 14.85
CA PHE A 103 30.64 -11.61 14.70
C PHE A 103 31.55 -11.36 15.89
N ASP A 104 32.79 -10.99 15.63
CA ASP A 104 33.77 -10.61 16.66
C ASP A 104 34.34 -9.24 16.30
N GLN A 105 34.26 -8.29 17.22
CA GLN A 105 34.79 -6.93 17.06
C GLN A 105 36.26 -6.90 16.66
N SER A 106 37.06 -7.85 17.14
CA SER A 106 38.50 -7.93 16.91
C SER A 106 38.90 -8.66 15.61
N GLN A 107 38.01 -9.47 15.03
CA GLN A 107 38.33 -10.30 13.86
C GLN A 107 37.80 -9.70 12.55
N ALA A 108 38.48 -9.94 11.43
CA ALA A 108 37.92 -9.61 10.13
C ALA A 108 36.66 -10.47 9.85
N PHE A 109 35.74 -9.95 9.05
CA PHE A 109 34.57 -10.69 8.58
C PHE A 109 34.66 -10.84 7.06
N GLU A 110 34.63 -12.06 6.55
CA GLU A 110 34.75 -12.37 5.11
C GLU A 110 33.51 -11.96 4.29
N GLY A 111 32.47 -11.44 4.93
CA GLY A 111 31.25 -10.99 4.27
C GLY A 111 30.27 -12.12 3.97
N LYS A 112 30.66 -13.40 3.96
CA LYS A 112 29.76 -14.52 3.60
C LYS A 112 28.76 -14.84 4.73
N ILE A 113 27.47 -14.92 4.39
CA ILE A 113 26.42 -15.38 5.32
C ILE A 113 25.97 -16.80 4.94
N GLY A 114 25.61 -17.04 3.68
CA GLY A 114 25.16 -18.36 3.28
C GLY A 114 24.53 -18.43 1.90
N GLU A 115 24.11 -19.65 1.56
CA GLU A 115 23.41 -19.95 0.31
C GLU A 115 22.15 -20.77 0.59
N TRP A 116 21.10 -20.49 -0.18
CA TRP A 116 19.79 -21.14 -0.12
C TRP A 116 19.29 -21.45 -1.52
N THR A 117 18.32 -22.37 -1.62
CA THR A 117 17.60 -22.64 -2.86
C THR A 117 16.14 -22.25 -2.71
N VAL A 118 15.64 -21.44 -3.64
CA VAL A 118 14.22 -21.13 -3.79
C VAL A 118 13.65 -21.95 -4.94
N LYS A 119 12.53 -22.61 -4.69
CA LYS A 119 11.90 -23.54 -5.64
C LYS A 119 10.76 -22.91 -6.45
N ASP A 120 10.40 -21.68 -6.11
CA ASP A 120 9.29 -20.95 -6.72
C ASP A 120 9.65 -19.47 -6.86
N THR A 121 8.80 -18.75 -7.58
CA THR A 121 8.83 -17.30 -7.75
C THR A 121 8.07 -16.61 -6.61
N GLY A 122 8.29 -15.31 -6.45
CA GLY A 122 7.59 -14.51 -5.46
C GLY A 122 8.50 -13.95 -4.39
N TYR A 123 7.90 -13.50 -3.29
CA TYR A 123 8.62 -12.91 -2.18
C TYR A 123 9.42 -13.95 -1.41
N VAL A 124 10.67 -13.60 -1.15
CA VAL A 124 11.60 -14.31 -0.28
C VAL A 124 11.75 -13.49 0.99
N ALA A 125 11.60 -14.15 2.13
CA ALA A 125 11.78 -13.57 3.45
C ALA A 125 13.11 -14.04 4.05
N ILE A 126 13.98 -13.09 4.40
CA ILE A 126 15.20 -13.33 5.19
C ILE A 126 14.89 -12.94 6.62
N ILE A 127 14.80 -13.92 7.52
CA ILE A 127 14.63 -13.68 8.96
C ILE A 127 16.02 -13.54 9.58
N ILE A 128 16.22 -12.49 10.38
CA ILE A 128 17.46 -12.13 11.06
C ILE A 128 17.20 -12.12 12.56
N LYS A 129 17.81 -13.05 13.30
CA LYS A 129 17.56 -13.27 14.73
C LYS A 129 18.85 -13.29 15.53
N GLY A 130 18.86 -12.57 16.66
CA GLY A 130 20.00 -12.51 17.57
C GLY A 130 19.95 -13.72 18.49
N LEU A 131 21.04 -14.49 18.56
CA LEU A 131 21.13 -15.68 19.41
C LEU A 131 21.90 -15.39 20.70
N SER A 132 23.03 -14.70 20.59
CA SER A 132 23.87 -14.34 21.74
C SER A 132 24.62 -13.03 21.47
N LYS A 133 24.96 -12.30 22.54
CA LYS A 133 25.82 -11.11 22.51
C LYS A 133 26.56 -10.96 23.83
N SER A 134 27.83 -10.57 23.79
CA SER A 134 28.61 -10.22 24.98
C SER A 134 28.54 -8.73 25.31
N GLY A 135 28.31 -7.88 24.30
CA GLY A 135 28.11 -6.44 24.46
C GLY A 135 26.66 -6.05 24.77
N ALA A 136 26.39 -4.74 24.76
CA ALA A 136 25.05 -4.22 25.05
C ALA A 136 24.08 -4.45 23.87
N LYS A 137 24.59 -4.55 22.64
CA LYS A 137 23.80 -4.64 21.41
C LYS A 137 24.24 -5.78 20.50
N PHE A 138 23.30 -6.31 19.73
CA PHE A 138 23.58 -7.12 18.54
C PHE A 138 24.17 -6.23 17.42
N PRO A 139 24.78 -6.83 16.38
CA PRO A 139 25.38 -6.05 15.29
C PRO A 139 24.38 -5.12 14.60
N SER A 140 24.82 -3.91 14.25
CA SER A 140 24.05 -3.02 13.38
C SER A 140 24.25 -3.40 11.91
N ILE A 141 23.17 -3.61 11.18
CA ILE A 141 23.20 -4.17 9.81
C ILE A 141 22.51 -3.18 8.86
N THR A 142 23.28 -2.58 7.97
CA THR A 142 22.79 -1.57 7.02
C THR A 142 22.07 -2.18 5.82
N SER A 143 22.70 -3.17 5.21
CA SER A 143 22.25 -3.81 3.98
C SER A 143 22.76 -5.25 3.89
N LEU A 144 22.13 -6.03 3.02
CA LEU A 144 22.61 -7.34 2.60
C LEU A 144 22.94 -7.28 1.11
N ILE A 145 23.96 -8.02 0.68
CA ILE A 145 24.23 -8.28 -0.73
C ILE A 145 23.56 -9.60 -1.07
N ILE A 146 22.67 -9.59 -2.07
CA ILE A 146 21.93 -10.77 -2.51
C ILE A 146 22.38 -11.12 -3.93
N GLY A 147 22.92 -12.32 -4.11
CA GLY A 147 23.34 -12.87 -5.40
C GLY A 147 22.73 -14.25 -5.66
N GLY A 148 23.29 -14.98 -6.61
CA GLY A 148 22.86 -16.34 -6.95
C GLY A 148 21.92 -16.41 -8.16
N SER A 149 21.60 -17.64 -8.61
CA SER A 149 20.95 -17.86 -9.91
C SER A 149 19.49 -17.43 -9.96
N ALA A 150 18.87 -17.17 -8.81
CA ALA A 150 17.52 -16.60 -8.71
C ALA A 150 17.49 -15.07 -8.92
N ILE A 151 18.64 -14.38 -8.82
CA ILE A 151 18.71 -12.92 -8.94
C ILE A 151 18.91 -12.52 -10.40
N GLU A 152 18.12 -11.54 -10.83
CA GLU A 152 18.18 -10.90 -12.15
C GLU A 152 17.59 -9.49 -12.06
N GLY A 153 17.72 -8.68 -13.12
CA GLY A 153 17.25 -7.29 -13.17
C GLY A 153 15.75 -7.05 -12.88
N LYS A 154 14.91 -8.10 -12.85
CA LYS A 154 13.49 -8.04 -12.46
C LYS A 154 13.21 -8.26 -10.97
N THR A 155 14.26 -8.43 -10.15
CA THR A 155 14.12 -8.58 -8.70
C THR A 155 13.49 -7.32 -8.09
N ALA A 156 12.33 -7.46 -7.43
CA ALA A 156 11.61 -6.32 -6.87
C ALA A 156 11.92 -6.14 -5.38
N TYR A 157 12.38 -4.94 -5.04
CA TYR A 157 12.71 -4.47 -3.69
C TYR A 157 12.84 -2.94 -3.71
N VAL A 158 12.86 -2.31 -2.53
CA VAL A 158 13.09 -0.87 -2.37
C VAL A 158 14.59 -0.59 -2.49
N LYS A 159 15.00 0.06 -3.60
CA LYS A 159 16.41 0.17 -3.98
C LYS A 159 17.22 1.20 -3.19
N ASN A 160 16.61 2.35 -2.89
CA ASN A 160 17.26 3.47 -2.22
C ASN A 160 16.21 4.37 -1.54
N ASN A 161 16.67 5.42 -0.85
CA ASN A 161 15.81 6.36 -0.13
C ASN A 161 15.50 7.65 -0.93
N ASP A 162 15.80 7.69 -2.23
CA ASP A 162 15.56 8.87 -3.05
C ASP A 162 14.06 9.18 -3.06
N GLY A 163 13.66 10.39 -2.67
CA GLY A 163 12.24 10.74 -2.53
C GLY A 163 11.54 10.08 -1.34
N ASN A 164 12.28 9.76 -0.27
CA ASN A 164 11.78 9.13 0.96
C ASN A 164 11.22 7.71 0.74
N PHE A 165 11.77 6.98 -0.23
CA PHE A 165 11.25 5.68 -0.61
C PHE A 165 11.44 4.57 0.43
N PHE A 166 12.26 4.75 1.47
CA PHE A 166 12.25 3.83 2.61
C PHE A 166 10.96 3.95 3.40
N HIS A 167 10.44 5.17 3.61
CA HIS A 167 9.13 5.38 4.21
C HIS A 167 8.00 4.83 3.32
N TRP A 168 7.96 5.25 2.05
CA TRP A 168 6.89 4.85 1.11
C TRP A 168 6.92 3.36 0.76
N GLY A 169 8.11 2.83 0.53
CA GLY A 169 8.33 1.42 0.22
C GLY A 169 7.97 0.51 1.39
N ARG A 170 8.19 0.95 2.64
CA ARG A 170 7.76 0.23 3.84
C ARG A 170 6.27 0.35 4.12
N ARG A 171 5.62 1.49 3.83
CA ARG A 171 4.16 1.55 3.81
C ARG A 171 3.58 0.54 2.80
N GLY A 172 4.23 0.42 1.65
CA GLY A 172 3.80 -0.46 0.58
C GLY A 172 2.83 0.24 -0.38
N PRO A 173 2.38 -0.48 -1.42
CA PRO A 173 1.62 0.10 -2.51
C PRO A 173 0.14 0.30 -2.12
N SER A 174 -0.31 1.56 -2.05
CA SER A 174 -1.74 1.86 -1.96
C SER A 174 -2.44 1.43 -3.25
N VAL A 175 -3.63 0.86 -3.12
CA VAL A 175 -4.41 0.32 -4.25
C VAL A 175 -5.77 1.00 -4.34
N HIS A 176 -6.32 1.10 -5.56
CA HIS A 176 -7.52 1.90 -5.82
C HIS A 176 -8.47 1.18 -6.78
N LEU A 177 -9.76 1.46 -6.63
CA LEU A 177 -10.81 1.14 -7.58
C LEU A 177 -11.38 2.46 -8.10
N ASN A 178 -11.28 2.70 -9.40
CA ASN A 178 -11.86 3.88 -10.05
C ASN A 178 -13.14 3.43 -10.76
N TYR A 179 -14.30 3.76 -10.21
CA TYR A 179 -15.59 3.29 -10.72
C TYR A 179 -15.91 3.98 -12.04
N LEU A 180 -16.32 3.17 -13.02
CA LEU A 180 -16.76 3.67 -14.31
C LEU A 180 -18.21 4.14 -14.17
N GLN A 181 -18.44 5.41 -14.48
CA GLN A 181 -19.77 6.02 -14.50
C GLN A 181 -20.21 6.27 -15.96
N PRO A 182 -21.51 6.37 -16.23
CA PRO A 182 -22.00 6.86 -17.51
C PRO A 182 -21.53 8.29 -17.78
N GLU A 183 -21.38 8.64 -19.05
CA GLU A 183 -21.08 10.00 -19.46
C GLU A 183 -22.28 10.93 -19.23
N ASN A 184 -22.02 12.22 -19.03
CA ASN A 184 -23.05 13.28 -18.94
C ASN A 184 -24.07 13.11 -17.79
N VAL A 185 -23.66 12.49 -16.68
CA VAL A 185 -24.47 12.41 -15.45
C VAL A 185 -24.08 13.52 -14.50
N ASN A 186 -25.07 14.31 -14.08
CA ASN A 186 -24.95 15.28 -12.99
C ASN A 186 -25.15 14.57 -11.66
N ALA A 187 -24.17 13.78 -11.24
CA ALA A 187 -24.28 12.98 -10.03
C ALA A 187 -24.22 13.87 -8.76
N GLU A 188 -25.35 13.99 -8.08
CA GLU A 188 -25.44 14.71 -6.80
C GLU A 188 -25.05 13.79 -5.64
N TRP A 189 -25.44 12.52 -5.69
CA TRP A 189 -25.19 11.57 -4.61
C TRP A 189 -24.29 10.42 -5.04
N TYR A 190 -23.46 9.98 -4.11
CA TYR A 190 -22.62 8.80 -4.26
C TYR A 190 -22.72 7.93 -3.00
N TYR A 191 -23.06 6.67 -3.20
CA TYR A 191 -23.28 5.67 -2.16
C TYR A 191 -22.33 4.47 -2.33
N ASN A 192 -21.82 3.95 -1.22
CA ASN A 192 -20.99 2.75 -1.18
C ASN A 192 -21.16 2.01 0.16
N GLU A 193 -21.03 0.69 0.15
CA GLU A 193 -20.99 -0.16 1.34
C GLU A 193 -19.59 -0.73 1.54
N VAL A 194 -19.04 -0.63 2.75
CA VAL A 194 -17.68 -1.07 3.08
C VAL A 194 -17.71 -2.11 4.18
N THR A 195 -17.05 -3.24 3.93
CA THR A 195 -16.85 -4.29 4.94
C THR A 195 -15.37 -4.63 5.03
N VAL A 196 -14.77 -4.42 6.20
CA VAL A 196 -13.43 -4.91 6.52
C VAL A 196 -13.58 -6.30 7.15
N PRO A 197 -13.10 -7.40 6.53
CA PRO A 197 -13.21 -8.72 7.13
C PRO A 197 -12.53 -8.80 8.50
N LYS A 198 -12.98 -9.73 9.35
CA LYS A 198 -12.37 -9.93 10.68
C LYS A 198 -10.88 -10.23 10.55
N GLY A 199 -10.03 -9.50 11.28
CA GLY A 199 -8.59 -9.65 11.25
C GLY A 199 -7.87 -8.83 10.16
N GLU A 200 -8.61 -8.17 9.27
CA GLU A 200 -8.05 -7.31 8.22
C GLU A 200 -8.02 -5.82 8.63
N ASP A 201 -8.52 -5.49 9.83
CA ASP A 201 -8.49 -4.17 10.43
C ASP A 201 -7.13 -3.84 11.08
N ILE A 202 -6.07 -4.04 10.30
CA ILE A 202 -4.69 -3.80 10.72
C ILE A 202 -4.50 -2.32 11.08
N LEU A 203 -3.78 -2.03 12.17
CA LEU A 203 -3.43 -0.64 12.53
C LEU A 203 -2.72 0.05 11.38
N GLY A 204 -2.92 1.36 11.25
CA GLY A 204 -2.30 2.10 10.15
C GLY A 204 -3.05 1.97 8.82
N SER A 205 -4.26 1.43 8.81
CA SER A 205 -5.02 1.23 7.57
C SER A 205 -6.05 2.33 7.35
N TYR A 206 -6.16 2.80 6.11
CA TYR A 206 -7.25 3.64 5.65
C TYR A 206 -8.07 2.90 4.58
N PHE A 207 -9.33 2.64 4.93
CA PHE A 207 -10.35 2.02 4.08
C PHE A 207 -11.24 3.12 3.49
N MET A 208 -10.78 3.74 2.40
CA MET A 208 -11.46 4.88 1.81
C MET A 208 -12.62 4.43 0.93
N ALA A 209 -13.84 4.86 1.29
CA ALA A 209 -15.08 4.41 0.69
C ALA A 209 -15.48 5.26 -0.52
N ASN A 210 -15.69 6.56 -0.29
CA ASN A 210 -16.27 7.49 -1.24
C ASN A 210 -15.28 8.60 -1.59
N GLY A 211 -14.41 8.33 -2.55
CA GLY A 211 -13.52 9.32 -3.15
C GLY A 211 -14.19 10.02 -4.31
N PHE A 212 -13.86 11.30 -4.48
CA PHE A 212 -14.37 12.16 -5.53
C PHE A 212 -13.26 13.10 -6.01
N GLY A 213 -13.54 13.95 -7.01
CA GLY A 213 -12.53 14.78 -7.66
C GLY A 213 -11.76 15.72 -6.73
N GLU A 214 -12.38 16.12 -5.63
CA GLU A 214 -11.91 17.15 -4.72
C GLU A 214 -11.75 16.66 -3.27
N GLY A 215 -11.86 15.35 -3.00
CA GLY A 215 -11.74 14.85 -1.64
C GLY A 215 -11.92 13.35 -1.46
N TYR A 216 -11.95 12.95 -0.20
CA TYR A 216 -12.11 11.57 0.22
C TYR A 216 -13.00 11.43 1.45
N PHE A 217 -13.65 10.27 1.57
CA PHE A 217 -14.51 9.94 2.71
C PHE A 217 -14.41 8.43 3.01
N GLY A 218 -14.03 8.06 4.24
CA GLY A 218 -13.84 6.65 4.60
C GLY A 218 -13.60 6.42 6.09
N MET A 219 -12.98 5.28 6.44
CA MET A 219 -12.71 4.91 7.82
C MET A 219 -11.30 4.34 8.06
N GLN A 220 -10.74 4.64 9.23
CA GLN A 220 -9.35 4.35 9.57
C GLN A 220 -9.22 3.49 10.84
N VAL A 221 -8.06 2.84 10.97
CA VAL A 221 -7.60 2.23 12.22
C VAL A 221 -6.38 3.00 12.72
N ASN A 222 -6.61 3.95 13.61
CA ASN A 222 -5.61 4.93 14.04
C ASN A 222 -4.75 4.38 15.18
N SER A 223 -5.38 3.70 16.14
CA SER A 223 -4.70 3.04 17.26
C SER A 223 -5.54 1.85 17.78
N PRO A 224 -5.04 1.06 18.74
CA PRO A 224 -5.84 0.02 19.39
C PRO A 224 -7.14 0.53 20.04
N THR A 225 -7.21 1.81 20.38
CA THR A 225 -8.34 2.44 21.09
C THR A 225 -9.00 3.57 20.31
N GLU A 226 -8.59 3.82 19.06
CA GLU A 226 -9.07 4.95 18.28
C GLU A 226 -9.24 4.59 16.80
N ARG A 227 -10.40 4.95 16.26
CA ARG A 227 -10.77 4.75 14.86
C ARG A 227 -11.56 5.96 14.39
N HIS A 228 -11.21 6.44 13.20
CA HIS A 228 -11.86 7.61 12.61
C HIS A 228 -12.79 7.23 11.47
N ILE A 229 -13.91 7.95 11.37
CA ILE A 229 -14.64 8.14 10.12
C ILE A 229 -14.22 9.50 9.59
N LEU A 230 -13.40 9.53 8.55
CA LEU A 230 -12.69 10.73 8.07
C LEU A 230 -13.30 11.24 6.76
N PHE A 231 -13.58 12.53 6.68
CA PHE A 231 -14.02 13.24 5.48
C PHE A 231 -13.18 14.49 5.25
N SER A 232 -12.55 14.59 4.08
CA SER A 232 -11.69 15.71 3.70
C SER A 232 -12.01 16.25 2.31
N VAL A 233 -11.81 17.55 2.14
CA VAL A 233 -11.96 18.28 0.87
C VAL A 233 -10.72 19.13 0.64
N TRP A 234 -10.03 18.94 -0.48
CA TRP A 234 -8.89 19.77 -0.86
C TRP A 234 -9.32 21.18 -1.25
N SER A 235 -8.54 22.17 -0.80
CA SER A 235 -8.60 23.53 -1.29
C SER A 235 -8.30 23.59 -2.79
N PRO A 236 -8.87 24.55 -3.55
CA PRO A 236 -8.39 24.85 -4.90
C PRO A 236 -6.99 25.49 -4.93
N PHE A 237 -6.45 25.91 -3.78
CA PHE A 237 -5.11 26.50 -3.68
C PHE A 237 -4.04 25.41 -3.51
N ASN A 238 -3.02 25.42 -4.39
CA ASN A 238 -1.96 24.43 -4.38
C ASN A 238 -0.89 24.78 -3.33
N THR A 239 -0.91 24.09 -2.20
CA THR A 239 0.06 24.23 -1.10
C THR A 239 0.02 22.99 -0.21
N ASP A 240 1.11 22.71 0.47
CA ASP A 240 1.20 21.71 1.54
C ASP A 240 1.02 22.31 2.94
N ASP A 241 0.99 23.64 3.06
CA ASP A 241 0.69 24.33 4.32
C ASP A 241 -0.73 24.93 4.30
N PRO A 242 -1.70 24.39 5.06
CA PRO A 242 -3.05 24.93 5.08
C PRO A 242 -3.11 26.38 5.56
N LYS A 243 -2.16 26.82 6.40
CA LYS A 243 -2.11 28.20 6.90
C LYS A 243 -1.77 29.21 5.80
N SER A 244 -1.15 28.75 4.71
CA SER A 244 -0.82 29.59 3.56
C SER A 244 -2.01 29.77 2.61
N ILE A 245 -3.14 29.09 2.83
CA ILE A 245 -4.31 29.22 1.96
C ILE A 245 -4.97 30.59 2.20
N PRO A 246 -5.14 31.43 1.18
CA PRO A 246 -5.86 32.69 1.32
C PRO A 246 -7.35 32.44 1.64
N ASP A 247 -7.99 33.32 2.41
CA ASP A 247 -9.38 33.14 2.86
C ASP A 247 -10.39 32.89 1.72
N SER A 248 -10.12 33.44 0.53
CA SER A 248 -10.93 33.23 -0.69
C SER A 248 -10.85 31.81 -1.28
N HIS A 249 -9.91 31.00 -0.81
CA HIS A 249 -9.71 29.60 -1.24
C HIS A 249 -9.92 28.60 -0.10
N LYS A 250 -10.08 29.06 1.15
CA LYS A 250 -10.30 28.16 2.29
C LYS A 250 -11.61 27.39 2.15
N ILE A 251 -11.56 26.12 2.58
CA ILE A 251 -12.75 25.29 2.73
C ILE A 251 -13.56 25.84 3.91
N LYS A 252 -14.85 26.05 3.71
CA LYS A 252 -15.75 26.60 4.73
C LYS A 252 -16.64 25.51 5.29
N MET A 253 -16.66 25.34 6.60
CA MET A 253 -17.59 24.43 7.29
C MET A 253 -18.98 25.08 7.37
N LEU A 254 -19.99 24.41 6.83
CA LEU A 254 -21.39 24.82 6.91
C LEU A 254 -22.14 24.14 8.05
N LYS A 255 -21.92 22.83 8.20
CA LYS A 255 -22.55 21.99 9.22
C LYS A 255 -21.54 20.95 9.71
N LYS A 256 -21.71 20.49 10.94
CA LYS A 256 -20.98 19.36 11.51
C LYS A 256 -21.92 18.49 12.32
N GLY A 257 -21.69 17.18 12.30
CA GLY A 257 -22.42 16.25 13.15
C GLY A 257 -22.06 16.39 14.62
N GLU A 258 -22.86 15.73 15.45
CA GLU A 258 -22.58 15.57 16.87
C GLU A 258 -21.24 14.82 17.06
N ASN A 259 -20.39 15.31 17.97
CA ASN A 259 -19.07 14.73 18.30
C ASN A 259 -18.07 14.66 17.12
N VAL A 260 -18.35 15.35 16.02
CA VAL A 260 -17.41 15.47 14.90
C VAL A 260 -16.37 16.55 15.19
N HIS A 261 -15.10 16.15 15.06
CA HIS A 261 -13.96 17.04 15.09
C HIS A 261 -13.72 17.63 13.70
N THR A 262 -13.27 18.89 13.64
CA THR A 262 -13.07 19.61 12.37
C THR A 262 -11.77 20.39 12.42
N GLY A 263 -11.06 20.47 11.30
CA GLY A 263 -9.80 21.18 11.19
C GLY A 263 -9.35 21.31 9.75
N GLU A 264 -8.05 21.55 9.57
CA GLU A 264 -7.39 21.66 8.27
C GLU A 264 -6.33 20.55 8.14
N PHE A 265 -5.92 20.25 6.92
CA PHE A 265 -4.87 19.27 6.61
C PHE A 265 -3.87 19.82 5.59
N GLY A 266 -2.68 19.21 5.53
CA GLY A 266 -1.54 19.62 4.71
C GLY A 266 -0.61 18.45 4.37
N ASN A 267 0.53 18.74 3.72
CA ASN A 267 1.57 17.79 3.27
C ASN A 267 1.15 16.78 2.19
N GLU A 268 -0.08 16.88 1.68
CA GLU A 268 -0.61 16.07 0.58
C GLU A 268 -1.52 16.93 -0.33
N GLY A 269 -1.07 18.15 -0.59
CA GLY A 269 -2.00 19.27 -0.77
C GLY A 269 -2.61 19.68 0.57
N SER A 270 -3.50 20.68 0.55
CA SER A 270 -4.10 21.21 1.78
C SER A 270 -5.59 21.48 1.63
N GLY A 271 -6.33 21.44 2.74
CA GLY A 271 -7.77 21.62 2.71
C GLY A 271 -8.43 21.53 4.08
N GLY A 272 -9.75 21.32 4.07
CA GLY A 272 -10.55 21.12 5.27
C GLY A 272 -10.79 19.63 5.52
N GLN A 273 -10.71 19.22 6.78
CA GLN A 273 -11.01 17.85 7.20
C GLN A 273 -11.97 17.82 8.39
N SER A 274 -12.64 16.68 8.52
CA SER A 274 -13.49 16.36 9.65
C SER A 274 -13.41 14.88 9.98
N TYR A 275 -13.48 14.52 11.25
CA TYR A 275 -13.57 13.12 11.63
C TYR A 275 -14.48 12.90 12.84
N LEU A 276 -15.18 11.77 12.82
CA LEU A 276 -15.87 11.21 13.98
C LEU A 276 -15.01 10.09 14.57
N ASN A 277 -14.74 10.17 15.87
CA ASN A 277 -14.22 9.03 16.62
C ASN A 277 -15.31 7.98 16.75
N TYR A 278 -15.18 6.88 16.01
CA TYR A 278 -16.16 5.80 16.01
C TYR A 278 -15.44 4.46 15.93
N MET A 279 -15.51 3.68 17.01
CA MET A 279 -14.90 2.34 17.13
C MET A 279 -15.68 1.30 16.29
N TRP A 280 -15.66 1.47 14.98
CA TRP A 280 -16.22 0.53 14.02
C TRP A 280 -15.56 -0.85 14.16
N LYS A 281 -16.30 -1.90 13.83
CA LYS A 281 -15.98 -3.30 14.07
C LYS A 281 -15.76 -4.03 12.76
N ALA A 282 -14.66 -4.78 12.66
CA ALA A 282 -14.45 -5.66 11.53
C ALA A 282 -15.55 -6.74 11.44
N GLY A 283 -15.94 -7.07 10.21
CA GLY A 283 -17.06 -7.95 9.88
C GLY A 283 -18.40 -7.23 9.70
N ASN A 284 -18.54 -5.99 10.18
CA ASN A 284 -19.74 -5.19 9.93
C ASN A 284 -19.64 -4.46 8.59
N THR A 285 -20.80 -4.26 7.96
CA THR A 285 -20.95 -3.46 6.74
C THR A 285 -21.43 -2.07 7.09
N TYR A 286 -20.59 -1.07 6.81
CA TYR A 286 -20.89 0.34 6.99
C TYR A 286 -21.32 0.96 5.66
N LYS A 287 -22.14 2.02 5.71
CA LYS A 287 -22.60 2.71 4.50
C LYS A 287 -22.11 4.14 4.49
N PHE A 288 -21.61 4.58 3.34
CA PHE A 288 -21.09 5.92 3.11
C PHE A 288 -21.93 6.58 2.04
N LEU A 289 -22.45 7.76 2.35
CA LEU A 289 -23.23 8.57 1.43
C LEU A 289 -22.61 9.96 1.35
N LEU A 290 -22.30 10.38 0.14
CA LEU A 290 -21.74 11.70 -0.16
C LEU A 290 -22.71 12.45 -1.05
N HIS A 291 -22.98 13.71 -0.70
CA HIS A 291 -23.72 14.65 -1.52
C HIS A 291 -22.75 15.73 -2.04
N GLY A 292 -22.80 16.06 -3.32
CA GLY A 292 -22.02 17.13 -3.93
C GLY A 292 -22.86 17.92 -4.92
N ILE A 293 -23.15 19.18 -4.59
CA ILE A 293 -24.03 20.03 -5.38
C ILE A 293 -23.36 21.37 -5.71
N PRO A 294 -23.36 21.81 -6.98
CA PRO A 294 -22.85 23.12 -7.34
C PRO A 294 -23.77 24.23 -6.80
N GLY A 295 -23.17 25.29 -6.26
CA GLY A 295 -23.88 26.49 -5.84
C GLY A 295 -24.33 27.35 -7.02
N THR A 296 -25.12 28.39 -6.71
CA THR A 296 -25.45 29.44 -7.69
C THR A 296 -24.22 30.27 -8.08
N ASP A 297 -23.30 30.47 -7.13
CA ASP A 297 -22.02 31.13 -7.30
C ASP A 297 -20.90 30.17 -7.76
N SER A 298 -19.64 30.58 -7.65
CA SER A 298 -18.47 29.75 -7.97
C SER A 298 -18.09 28.85 -6.78
N THR A 299 -19.05 28.11 -6.23
CA THR A 299 -18.81 27.17 -5.14
C THR A 299 -19.46 25.81 -5.38
N THR A 300 -18.98 24.79 -4.67
CA THR A 300 -19.60 23.47 -4.61
C THR A 300 -19.66 23.05 -3.15
N THR A 301 -20.81 22.54 -2.71
CA THR A 301 -21.00 22.06 -1.35
C THR A 301 -20.95 20.55 -1.32
N TYR A 302 -20.14 20.00 -0.43
CA TYR A 302 -19.96 18.57 -0.20
C TYR A 302 -20.44 18.20 1.20
N THR A 303 -21.34 17.23 1.32
CA THR A 303 -21.87 16.78 2.62
C THR A 303 -21.73 15.27 2.75
N ALA A 304 -21.11 14.83 3.84
CA ALA A 304 -20.80 13.42 4.09
C ALA A 304 -21.68 12.85 5.21
N TYR A 305 -22.29 11.69 4.96
CA TYR A 305 -23.11 10.95 5.92
C TYR A 305 -22.58 9.53 6.08
N PHE A 306 -22.53 9.09 7.33
CA PHE A 306 -22.07 7.75 7.73
C PHE A 306 -23.21 6.98 8.38
N PHE A 307 -23.39 5.73 7.98
CA PHE A 307 -24.34 4.82 8.60
C PHE A 307 -23.60 3.70 9.31
N ALA A 308 -23.85 3.58 10.62
CA ALA A 308 -23.37 2.49 11.43
C ALA A 308 -24.51 1.51 11.75
N PRO A 309 -24.40 0.22 11.36
CA PRO A 309 -25.45 -0.77 11.62
C PRO A 309 -25.74 -0.97 13.11
N GLU A 310 -24.78 -0.71 14.00
CA GLU A 310 -24.95 -0.78 15.46
C GLU A 310 -25.96 0.23 16.01
N THR A 311 -26.12 1.35 15.30
CA THR A 311 -27.04 2.42 15.69
C THR A 311 -28.24 2.56 14.75
N ASN A 312 -28.20 1.85 13.61
CA ASN A 312 -29.23 1.85 12.58
C ASN A 312 -29.70 3.25 12.15
N LYS A 313 -28.78 4.22 12.14
CA LYS A 313 -29.06 5.62 11.79
C LYS A 313 -27.95 6.23 10.95
N TRP A 314 -28.33 7.15 10.08
CA TRP A 314 -27.38 8.05 9.42
C TRP A 314 -26.90 9.11 10.40
N GLN A 315 -25.62 9.45 10.31
CA GLN A 315 -24.95 10.48 11.08
C GLN A 315 -24.31 11.45 10.09
N LEU A 316 -24.54 12.75 10.28
CA LEU A 316 -23.80 13.78 9.57
C LEU A 316 -22.33 13.72 10.04
N ILE A 317 -21.40 13.75 9.11
CA ILE A 317 -19.99 13.99 9.43
C ILE A 317 -19.75 15.50 9.33
N ALA A 318 -19.69 16.03 8.12
CA ALA A 318 -19.65 17.47 7.91
C ALA A 318 -20.26 17.86 6.57
N SER A 319 -20.59 19.15 6.46
CA SER A 319 -20.89 19.83 5.21
C SER A 319 -19.87 20.93 5.00
N PHE A 320 -19.16 20.88 3.88
CA PHE A 320 -18.13 21.84 3.49
C PHE A 320 -18.48 22.52 2.17
N THR A 321 -18.20 23.81 2.06
CA THR A 321 -18.18 24.52 0.79
C THR A 321 -16.75 24.69 0.30
N ARG A 322 -16.51 24.29 -0.94
CA ARG A 322 -15.27 24.53 -1.68
C ARG A 322 -15.44 25.73 -2.61
N PRO A 323 -14.68 26.83 -2.43
CA PRO A 323 -14.74 27.98 -3.33
C PRO A 323 -14.08 27.68 -4.68
N LYS A 324 -14.29 28.60 -5.64
CA LYS A 324 -13.72 28.56 -7.01
C LYS A 324 -13.92 27.22 -7.71
N THR A 325 -15.07 26.61 -7.47
CA THR A 325 -15.43 25.27 -7.96
C THR A 325 -16.90 25.28 -8.30
N LYS A 326 -17.30 24.73 -9.44
CA LYS A 326 -18.72 24.55 -9.77
C LYS A 326 -18.90 23.22 -10.48
N THR A 327 -19.17 22.17 -9.72
CA THR A 327 -19.23 20.80 -10.24
C THR A 327 -20.24 19.96 -9.46
N TYR A 328 -20.82 18.97 -10.15
CA TYR A 328 -21.38 17.77 -9.52
C TYR A 328 -20.25 16.80 -9.15
N LEU A 329 -20.57 15.74 -8.40
CA LEU A 329 -19.59 14.71 -8.05
C LEU A 329 -19.04 14.02 -9.30
N LYS A 330 -17.72 13.79 -9.30
CA LYS A 330 -16.98 13.11 -10.38
C LYS A 330 -15.86 12.29 -9.77
N ARG A 331 -15.25 11.43 -10.61
CA ARG A 331 -14.06 10.61 -10.26
C ARG A 331 -14.30 9.71 -9.04
N PHE A 332 -15.41 8.99 -9.07
CA PHE A 332 -15.79 8.05 -8.03
C PHE A 332 -14.72 6.98 -7.85
N HIS A 333 -14.18 6.87 -6.64
CA HIS A 333 -13.18 5.86 -6.35
C HIS A 333 -13.24 5.39 -4.89
N SER A 334 -12.55 4.27 -4.63
CA SER A 334 -12.22 3.76 -3.30
C SER A 334 -10.74 3.41 -3.28
N PHE A 335 -10.12 3.41 -2.10
CA PHE A 335 -8.75 2.95 -1.97
C PHE A 335 -8.50 2.23 -0.64
N LEU A 336 -7.42 1.46 -0.63
CA LEU A 336 -6.86 0.82 0.56
C LEU A 336 -5.41 1.26 0.70
N GLU A 337 -5.12 1.89 1.83
CA GLU A 337 -3.81 2.44 2.13
C GLU A 337 -3.29 1.91 3.47
N ASN A 338 -1.98 1.75 3.54
CA ASN A 338 -1.23 1.69 4.79
C ASN A 338 -0.51 3.03 5.02
N PHE A 339 -0.83 3.73 6.09
CA PHE A 339 -0.15 4.97 6.50
C PHE A 339 0.95 4.73 7.57
N SER A 340 1.19 3.48 7.96
CA SER A 340 2.22 3.11 8.95
C SER A 340 3.32 2.22 8.34
N PRO A 341 4.56 2.73 8.16
CA PRO A 341 5.67 1.95 7.64
C PRO A 341 5.97 0.67 8.42
N VAL A 342 5.70 0.66 9.73
CA VAL A 342 5.96 -0.53 10.58
C VAL A 342 4.97 -1.66 10.34
N GLN A 343 3.85 -1.42 9.66
CA GLN A 343 2.79 -2.41 9.40
C GLN A 343 2.79 -2.94 7.96
N GLY A 344 3.84 -2.66 7.18
CA GLY A 344 3.89 -2.99 5.75
C GLY A 344 4.05 -4.47 5.42
N ASP A 345 4.57 -5.27 6.35
CA ASP A 345 4.67 -6.72 6.30
C ASP A 345 3.39 -7.43 6.77
N LEU A 346 2.35 -6.68 7.10
CA LEU A 346 1.01 -7.20 7.36
C LEU A 346 0.10 -6.90 6.17
N SER A 347 -0.63 -7.92 5.72
CA SER A 347 -1.65 -7.74 4.69
C SER A 347 -2.93 -7.16 5.28
N ARG A 348 -3.60 -6.33 4.51
CA ARG A 348 -4.92 -5.79 4.81
C ARG A 348 -5.83 -5.98 3.60
N LYS A 349 -7.11 -6.21 3.83
CA LYS A 349 -8.14 -6.43 2.80
C LYS A 349 -9.44 -5.70 3.16
N VAL A 350 -10.14 -5.23 2.13
CA VAL A 350 -11.47 -4.61 2.28
C VAL A 350 -12.37 -5.00 1.12
N LEU A 351 -13.67 -5.09 1.40
CA LEU A 351 -14.73 -5.36 0.45
C LEU A 351 -15.56 -4.08 0.22
N PHE A 352 -15.78 -3.73 -1.04
CA PHE A 352 -16.64 -2.61 -1.45
C PHE A 352 -17.84 -3.14 -2.23
N ASN A 353 -19.05 -2.93 -1.71
CA ASN A 353 -20.29 -3.42 -2.30
C ASN A 353 -21.28 -2.31 -2.63
N ASN A 354 -22.23 -2.64 -3.51
CA ASN A 354 -23.43 -1.86 -3.75
C ASN A 354 -23.16 -0.37 -4.08
N GLN A 355 -22.24 -0.09 -5.01
CA GLN A 355 -21.95 1.28 -5.41
C GLN A 355 -23.08 1.85 -6.27
N TRP A 356 -23.55 3.06 -5.93
CA TRP A 356 -24.60 3.76 -6.66
C TRP A 356 -24.33 5.26 -6.73
N ILE A 357 -24.79 5.89 -7.80
CA ILE A 357 -24.90 7.34 -7.91
C ILE A 357 -26.37 7.73 -8.13
N CYS A 358 -26.78 8.89 -7.62
CA CYS A 358 -28.07 9.49 -7.93
C CYS A 358 -27.84 10.84 -8.62
N ASP A 359 -28.49 11.05 -9.75
CA ASP A 359 -28.41 12.32 -10.47
C ASP A 359 -29.34 13.40 -9.88
N ASP A 360 -29.23 14.62 -10.42
CA ASP A 360 -30.03 15.81 -10.12
C ASP A 360 -31.54 15.66 -10.44
N LYS A 361 -31.94 14.55 -11.07
CA LYS A 361 -33.33 14.20 -11.37
C LYS A 361 -33.86 13.07 -10.49
N GLY A 362 -33.04 12.57 -9.56
CA GLY A 362 -33.41 11.46 -8.68
C GLY A 362 -33.23 10.07 -9.30
N VAL A 363 -32.53 9.95 -10.43
CA VAL A 363 -32.30 8.66 -11.10
C VAL A 363 -31.05 7.99 -10.52
N TRP A 364 -31.28 6.80 -9.94
CA TRP A 364 -30.23 5.96 -9.41
C TRP A 364 -29.57 5.10 -10.48
N THR A 365 -28.23 5.10 -10.52
CA THR A 365 -27.43 4.24 -11.41
C THR A 365 -26.41 3.43 -10.63
N GLU A 366 -26.43 2.10 -10.80
CA GLU A 366 -25.48 1.19 -10.18
C GLU A 366 -24.12 1.26 -10.88
N LEU A 367 -23.04 1.41 -10.11
CA LEU A 367 -21.67 1.32 -10.62
C LEU A 367 -21.13 -0.10 -10.43
N LYS A 368 -21.04 -0.85 -11.54
CA LYS A 368 -20.67 -2.28 -11.54
C LYS A 368 -19.31 -2.59 -12.18
N SER A 369 -18.62 -1.57 -12.68
CA SER A 369 -17.32 -1.69 -13.33
C SER A 369 -16.34 -0.74 -12.65
N ALA A 370 -15.12 -1.22 -12.39
CA ALA A 370 -14.06 -0.43 -11.78
C ALA A 370 -12.71 -0.71 -12.46
N ARG A 371 -11.89 0.32 -12.61
CA ARG A 371 -10.50 0.20 -13.04
C ARG A 371 -9.59 0.13 -11.82
N PHE A 372 -8.90 -0.99 -11.67
CA PHE A 372 -7.90 -1.17 -10.61
C PHE A 372 -6.64 -0.35 -10.91
N THR A 373 -6.07 0.33 -9.92
CA THR A 373 -4.77 1.02 -10.03
C THR A 373 -3.96 0.89 -8.74
N THR A 374 -2.66 1.12 -8.83
CA THR A 374 -1.73 1.23 -7.70
C THR A 374 -1.09 2.62 -7.69
N ASP A 375 -0.58 3.02 -6.54
CA ASP A 375 0.23 4.23 -6.36
C ASP A 375 1.62 4.16 -7.05
N ASN A 376 2.45 5.17 -6.78
CA ASN A 376 3.82 5.26 -7.30
C ASN A 376 4.72 4.12 -6.80
N THR A 377 4.50 3.61 -5.59
CA THR A 377 5.27 2.49 -5.02
C THR A 377 5.07 1.22 -5.83
N GLY A 378 3.83 0.90 -6.17
CA GLY A 378 3.52 -0.23 -7.05
C GLY A 378 3.93 0.01 -8.51
N MET A 379 3.79 1.25 -9.00
CA MET A 379 4.19 1.62 -10.37
C MET A 379 5.71 1.51 -10.60
N LYS A 380 6.54 1.88 -9.62
CA LYS A 380 7.99 1.68 -9.67
C LYS A 380 8.40 0.20 -9.64
N GLY A 381 7.49 -0.70 -9.24
CA GLY A 381 7.78 -2.12 -9.07
C GLY A 381 8.68 -2.43 -7.88
N TYR A 382 8.80 -1.53 -6.89
CA TYR A 382 9.57 -1.80 -5.67
C TYR A 382 8.83 -2.79 -4.76
N ARG A 383 7.51 -2.71 -4.77
CA ARG A 383 6.59 -3.63 -4.08
C ARG A 383 5.55 -4.12 -5.07
N MET A 384 5.19 -5.40 -4.98
CA MET A 384 4.28 -6.10 -5.89
C MET A 384 3.15 -6.82 -5.14
N ASP A 385 3.04 -6.64 -3.83
CA ASP A 385 1.96 -7.17 -3.01
C ASP A 385 0.75 -6.22 -3.02
N TYR A 386 0.16 -6.09 -4.22
CA TYR A 386 -1.07 -5.35 -4.49
C TYR A 386 -2.07 -6.19 -5.29
N GLN A 387 -3.35 -6.14 -4.90
CA GLN A 387 -4.40 -6.92 -5.54
C GLN A 387 -5.73 -6.17 -5.51
N GLY A 388 -6.51 -6.36 -6.57
CA GLY A 388 -7.89 -5.94 -6.64
C GLY A 388 -8.69 -6.91 -7.49
N GLY A 389 -9.91 -7.21 -7.10
CA GLY A 389 -10.69 -8.23 -7.80
C GLY A 389 -12.13 -8.30 -7.35
N ILE A 390 -12.77 -9.42 -7.68
CA ILE A 390 -14.12 -9.76 -7.25
C ILE A 390 -14.03 -10.94 -6.28
N ASP A 391 -14.71 -10.83 -5.15
CA ASP A 391 -14.89 -11.89 -4.16
C ASP A 391 -16.38 -12.01 -3.86
N LYS A 392 -16.99 -13.16 -4.21
CA LYS A 392 -18.42 -13.45 -4.02
C LYS A 392 -19.37 -12.34 -4.49
N GLY A 393 -19.07 -11.73 -5.65
CA GLY A 393 -19.88 -10.67 -6.25
C GLY A 393 -19.59 -9.25 -5.76
N THR A 394 -18.64 -9.09 -4.84
CA THR A 394 -18.23 -7.79 -4.27
C THR A 394 -16.83 -7.42 -4.77
N PHE A 395 -16.55 -6.13 -4.99
CA PHE A 395 -15.18 -5.72 -5.26
C PHE A 395 -14.32 -5.86 -4.00
N TYR A 396 -13.04 -6.20 -4.16
CA TYR A 396 -12.09 -6.14 -3.05
C TYR A 396 -10.80 -5.43 -3.45
N LEU A 397 -10.14 -4.87 -2.44
CA LEU A 397 -8.75 -4.43 -2.50
C LEU A 397 -7.96 -5.16 -1.43
N LYS A 398 -6.70 -5.51 -1.73
CA LYS A 398 -5.75 -6.10 -0.79
C LYS A 398 -4.36 -5.57 -1.06
N ASN A 399 -3.61 -5.17 -0.03
CA ASN A 399 -2.21 -4.78 -0.15
C ASN A 399 -1.40 -5.14 1.09
N GLY A 400 -0.06 -5.04 0.99
CA GLY A 400 0.87 -5.35 2.07
C GLY A 400 1.00 -6.85 2.35
N GLY A 401 1.91 -7.20 3.25
CA GLY A 401 2.08 -8.60 3.68
C GLY A 401 2.84 -9.50 2.72
N PHE A 402 3.46 -8.94 1.67
CA PHE A 402 4.40 -9.66 0.81
C PHE A 402 3.82 -10.94 0.18
N PHE A 403 2.52 -10.94 -0.15
CA PHE A 403 1.91 -12.05 -0.88
C PHE A 403 2.39 -12.11 -2.34
N ASN A 404 2.29 -13.29 -2.95
CA ASN A 404 2.91 -13.54 -4.25
C ASN A 404 2.07 -13.09 -5.45
N ASP A 405 0.75 -13.25 -5.40
CA ASP A 405 -0.14 -12.99 -6.53
C ASP A 405 -0.59 -11.54 -6.57
N TYR A 406 -0.45 -10.88 -7.72
CA TYR A 406 -0.81 -9.47 -7.86
C TYR A 406 -1.74 -9.24 -9.04
N THR A 407 -2.47 -8.13 -8.99
CA THR A 407 -3.35 -7.72 -10.10
C THR A 407 -2.62 -6.70 -10.99
N PRO A 408 -2.53 -6.91 -12.32
CA PRO A 408 -1.99 -5.91 -13.21
C PRO A 408 -2.75 -4.57 -13.09
N PRO A 409 -2.05 -3.44 -12.88
CA PRO A 409 -2.69 -2.12 -12.88
C PRO A 409 -3.44 -1.86 -14.18
N ARG A 410 -4.49 -1.04 -14.10
CA ARG A 410 -5.43 -0.68 -15.18
C ARG A 410 -6.39 -1.78 -15.63
N LYS A 411 -6.36 -2.97 -15.00
CA LYS A 411 -7.35 -4.02 -15.23
C LYS A 411 -8.77 -3.50 -14.93
N ILE A 412 -9.70 -3.75 -15.85
CA ILE A 412 -11.13 -3.54 -15.61
C ILE A 412 -11.69 -4.75 -14.88
N LEU A 413 -12.37 -4.47 -13.78
CA LEU A 413 -13.08 -5.43 -12.96
C LEU A 413 -14.58 -5.18 -13.13
N ASN A 414 -15.36 -6.24 -13.33
CA ASN A 414 -16.80 -6.17 -13.45
C ASN A 414 -17.44 -7.08 -12.40
N ARG A 415 -18.31 -6.54 -11.57
CA ARG A 415 -19.16 -7.34 -10.68
C ARG A 415 -20.51 -7.58 -11.33
N THR A 416 -21.18 -8.65 -10.91
CA THR A 416 -22.59 -8.86 -11.25
C THR A 416 -23.44 -7.77 -10.60
N THR A 417 -24.48 -7.31 -11.32
CA THR A 417 -25.46 -6.36 -10.78
C THR A 417 -26.15 -6.99 -9.58
N ALA A 418 -26.17 -6.25 -8.47
CA ALA A 418 -26.92 -6.64 -7.28
C ALA A 418 -28.37 -6.15 -7.35
N GLY A 419 -28.60 -5.04 -8.06
CA GLY A 419 -29.94 -4.46 -8.27
C GLY A 419 -30.60 -3.92 -6.99
N LYS A 420 -29.85 -3.81 -5.90
CA LYS A 420 -30.34 -3.34 -4.59
C LYS A 420 -30.08 -1.84 -4.45
N GLN A 421 -30.96 -1.04 -5.03
CA GLN A 421 -30.91 0.42 -4.87
C GLN A 421 -30.93 0.78 -3.36
N PRO A 422 -30.14 1.77 -2.92
CA PRO A 422 -30.21 2.26 -1.55
C PRO A 422 -31.57 2.89 -1.24
N GLU A 423 -32.19 2.47 -0.14
CA GLU A 423 -33.40 3.10 0.38
C GLU A 423 -33.01 4.25 1.31
N ILE A 424 -33.03 5.49 0.78
CA ILE A 424 -32.63 6.69 1.52
C ILE A 424 -33.76 7.71 1.42
N ASP A 425 -34.29 8.10 2.56
CA ASP A 425 -35.18 9.26 2.68
C ASP A 425 -34.31 10.51 2.90
N PHE A 426 -33.98 11.22 1.82
CA PHE A 426 -33.09 12.38 1.86
C PHE A 426 -33.60 13.48 2.81
N ASN A 427 -34.91 13.59 3.01
CA ASN A 427 -35.51 14.58 3.91
C ASN A 427 -35.31 14.25 5.40
N LYS A 428 -34.91 13.02 5.72
CA LYS A 428 -34.64 12.56 7.09
C LYS A 428 -33.15 12.47 7.41
N LEU A 429 -32.28 12.89 6.49
CA LEU A 429 -30.86 13.00 6.78
C LEU A 429 -30.62 14.13 7.81
N PRO A 430 -29.74 13.92 8.80
CA PRO A 430 -29.51 14.86 9.90
C PRO A 430 -28.84 16.18 9.49
#